data_AF-A0A7X7B918-F1
#
_entry.id   AF-A0A7X7B918-F1
#
_cell.length_a   1.000
_cell.length_b   1.000
_cell.length_c   1.000
_cell.angle_alpha   90.00
_cell.angle_beta   90.00
_cell.angle_gamma   90.00
#
_symmetry.space_group_name_H-M   'P 1'
#
loop_
_entity.id
_entity.type
_entity.pdbx_description
1 polymer ?
#
loop_
_entity_poly.entity_id
_entity_poly.type
_entity_poly.pdbx_seq_one_letter_code
_entity_poly.pdbx_strand_id
1 'polypeptide(L)'
;MKRSQTILWVATLAGLVLAGAWQSRRLARYRRDHLPEAFTGAASEVPPALTFVMAGLGGFRGVVAEVLWFRAHRLQEAGRYLELVQLADWLTMLDPHASEAWVYNAWNLAYNVSVMMARPEDRLRWVQNGIALLRDEGLRFNPREARLYRELAWFYQNKVGDALDTAHLAYKFHLAGQLAPCVNADGTLRDTPESRTRLAGLRLDADRMAALERRFGPLDWRLAHSHAIYWAIQGLEHATGHERLMCRRAVYQPLLLSVFTGRFSGDLAAQSWQTAPNPALALPAADFLAETYREFPSANMRTVALRFLTRATRELHRAGHTATARQLFERLLALLPAAARPPLFEDVIKGSENDHAPL
;
A
#
# COMPACT_ATOMS: atom_id res chain seq x y z
N MET A 1 18.38 59.67 3.23
CA MET A 1 17.13 59.05 2.72
C MET A 1 17.19 57.51 2.66
N LYS A 2 18.18 56.89 1.98
CA LYS A 2 18.28 55.41 1.88
C LYS A 2 18.31 54.66 3.23
N ARG A 3 19.09 55.13 4.22
CA ARG A 3 19.14 54.51 5.57
C ARG A 3 17.80 54.52 6.31
N SER A 4 17.02 55.60 6.18
CA SER A 4 15.70 55.71 6.83
C SER A 4 14.68 54.76 6.21
N GLN A 5 14.77 54.54 4.89
CA GLN A 5 13.93 53.57 4.19
C GLN A 5 14.32 52.14 4.56
N THR A 6 15.60 51.82 4.67
CA THR A 6 16.06 50.50 5.14
C THR A 6 15.57 50.20 6.57
N ILE A 7 15.68 51.17 7.49
CA ILE A 7 15.18 51.01 8.86
C ILE A 7 13.67 50.79 8.88
N LEU A 8 12.92 51.54 8.06
CA LEU A 8 11.47 51.37 7.93
C LEU A 8 11.11 49.97 7.40
N TRP A 9 11.80 49.48 6.37
CA TRP A 9 11.57 48.13 5.84
C TRP A 9 11.89 47.03 6.85
N VAL A 10 12.98 47.17 7.61
CA VAL A 10 13.35 46.22 8.67
C VAL A 10 12.32 46.23 9.79
N ALA A 11 11.86 47.41 10.22
CA ALA A 11 10.82 47.53 11.25
C ALA A 11 9.48 46.93 10.79
N THR A 12 9.09 47.18 9.54
CA THR A 12 7.88 46.59 8.93
C THR A 12 7.99 45.07 8.86
N LEU A 13 9.13 44.54 8.40
CA LEU A 13 9.36 43.09 8.36
C LEU A 13 9.31 42.47 9.76
N ALA A 14 9.96 43.08 10.75
CA ALA A 14 9.91 42.62 12.14
C ALA A 14 8.46 42.64 12.69
N GLY A 15 7.69 43.69 12.39
CA GLY A 15 6.28 43.79 12.74
C GLY A 15 5.43 42.68 12.12
N LEU A 16 5.62 42.40 10.82
CA LEU A 16 4.93 41.31 10.12
C LEU A 16 5.29 39.93 10.70
N VAL A 17 6.57 39.69 11.04
CA VAL A 17 7.01 38.45 11.68
C VAL A 17 6.35 38.27 13.04
N LEU A 18 6.32 39.31 13.87
CA LEU A 18 5.66 39.26 15.19
C LEU A 18 4.15 39.06 15.08
N ALA A 19 3.49 39.74 14.15
CA ALA A 19 2.06 39.57 13.88
C ALA A 19 1.73 38.16 13.40
N GLY A 20 2.54 37.61 12.47
CA GLY A 20 2.41 36.23 12.01
C GLY A 20 2.62 35.20 13.12
N ALA A 21 3.62 35.41 13.99
CA ALA A 21 3.86 34.56 15.15
C ALA A 21 2.69 34.61 16.15
N TRP A 22 2.14 35.80 16.41
CA TRP A 22 0.97 35.98 17.27
C TRP A 22 -0.29 35.30 16.69
N GLN A 23 -0.57 35.50 15.40
CA GLN A 23 -1.68 34.86 14.70
C GLN A 23 -1.54 33.33 14.71
N SER A 24 -0.34 32.81 14.45
CA SER A 24 -0.05 31.37 14.51
C SER A 24 -0.31 30.79 15.90
N ARG A 25 0.18 31.45 16.97
CA ARG A 25 -0.10 31.03 18.37
C ARG A 25 -1.58 31.11 18.72
N ARG A 26 -2.32 32.08 18.18
CA ARG A 26 -3.77 32.20 18.39
C ARG A 26 -4.52 31.08 17.67
N LEU A 27 -4.15 30.78 16.42
CA LEU A 27 -4.75 29.71 15.64
C LEU A 27 -4.44 28.33 16.24
N ALA A 28 -3.22 28.10 16.73
CA ALA A 28 -2.84 26.87 17.42
C ALA A 28 -3.64 26.66 18.73
N ARG A 29 -3.91 27.73 19.48
CA ARG A 29 -4.82 27.68 20.65
C ARG A 29 -6.24 27.35 20.22
N TYR A 30 -6.79 28.09 19.25
CA TYR A 30 -8.12 27.83 18.71
C TYR A 30 -8.30 26.39 18.23
N ARG A 31 -7.32 25.83 17.51
CA ARG A 31 -7.33 24.42 17.07
C ARG A 31 -7.34 23.43 18.24
N ARG A 32 -6.55 23.66 19.29
CA ARG A 32 -6.57 22.83 20.51
C ARG A 32 -7.91 22.87 21.22
N ASP A 33 -8.54 24.05 21.24
CA ASP A 33 -9.77 24.27 22.00
C ASP A 33 -11.04 23.85 21.22
N HIS A 34 -11.01 23.81 19.88
CA HIS A 34 -12.21 23.67 19.04
C HIS A 34 -12.16 22.55 18.00
N LEU A 35 -11.01 21.93 17.73
CA LEU A 35 -10.96 20.75 16.85
C LEU A 35 -11.04 19.48 17.69
N PRO A 36 -11.85 18.47 17.30
CA PRO A 36 -11.89 17.17 17.96
C PRO A 36 -10.48 16.56 18.06
N GLU A 37 -10.16 15.86 19.16
CA GLU A 37 -8.88 15.13 19.33
C GLU A 37 -8.55 14.21 18.15
N ALA A 38 -9.58 13.77 17.42
CA ALA A 38 -9.51 13.05 16.16
C ALA A 38 -8.73 13.76 15.02
N PHE A 39 -8.56 15.08 15.06
CA PHE A 39 -7.70 15.87 14.16
C PHE A 39 -6.30 16.13 14.74
N THR A 40 -6.08 15.81 16.01
CA THR A 40 -4.78 15.91 16.70
C THR A 40 -4.03 14.57 16.77
N GLY A 41 -4.44 13.60 15.94
CA GLY A 41 -4.13 12.16 16.01
C GLY A 41 -2.67 11.71 15.88
N ALA A 42 -1.70 12.56 16.20
CA ALA A 42 -0.29 12.18 16.36
C ALA A 42 0.38 13.06 17.43
N ALA A 43 -0.18 13.10 18.64
CA ALA A 43 0.42 13.81 19.77
C ALA A 43 1.29 12.92 20.68
N SER A 44 1.36 11.60 20.44
CA SER A 44 2.31 10.75 21.15
C SER A 44 3.67 10.79 20.45
N GLU A 45 4.47 11.78 20.87
CA GLU A 45 5.90 11.95 20.57
C GLU A 45 6.24 12.43 19.14
N VAL A 46 5.87 13.68 18.86
CA VAL A 46 6.51 14.47 17.78
C VAL A 46 8.02 14.51 18.08
N PRO A 47 8.90 14.02 17.19
CA PRO A 47 10.34 14.04 17.43
C PRO A 47 10.85 15.45 17.81
N PRO A 48 11.79 15.60 18.77
CA PRO A 48 12.30 16.92 19.18
C PRO A 48 12.84 17.75 18.01
N ALA A 49 13.47 17.10 17.02
CA ALA A 49 13.93 17.75 15.79
C ALA A 49 12.77 18.35 14.99
N LEU A 50 11.64 17.65 14.88
CA LEU A 50 10.44 18.14 14.19
C LEU A 50 9.84 19.35 14.93
N THR A 51 9.83 19.32 16.27
CA THR A 51 9.43 20.48 17.09
C THR A 51 10.35 21.67 16.86
N PHE A 52 11.67 21.46 16.78
CA PHE A 52 12.65 22.51 16.49
C PHE A 52 12.45 23.11 15.10
N VAL A 53 12.24 22.29 14.07
CA VAL A 53 12.01 22.74 12.69
C VAL A 53 10.69 23.52 12.58
N MET A 54 9.61 22.99 13.15
CA MET A 54 8.31 23.65 13.15
C MET A 54 8.33 24.98 13.92
N ALA A 55 8.99 25.04 15.07
CA ALA A 55 9.09 26.24 15.89
C ALA A 55 10.08 27.27 15.31
N GLY A 56 11.21 26.82 14.77
CA GLY A 56 12.29 27.66 14.28
C GLY A 56 12.00 28.34 12.94
N LEU A 57 11.32 27.65 12.01
CA LEU A 57 10.97 28.21 10.71
C LEU A 57 9.60 28.91 10.70
N GLY A 58 8.72 28.57 11.64
CA GLY A 58 7.40 29.18 11.77
C GLY A 58 6.62 29.19 10.45
N GLY A 59 6.18 30.37 10.01
CA GLY A 59 5.45 30.56 8.75
C GLY A 59 6.30 30.39 7.48
N PHE A 60 7.63 30.42 7.57
CA PHE A 60 8.52 30.28 6.41
C PHE A 60 8.76 28.83 5.98
N ARG A 61 8.26 27.85 6.74
CA ARG A 61 8.40 26.42 6.43
C ARG A 61 7.93 26.07 5.01
N GLY A 62 6.86 26.70 4.53
CA GLY A 62 6.34 26.47 3.18
C GLY A 62 7.29 26.93 2.09
N VAL A 63 7.93 28.10 2.26
CA VAL A 63 8.92 28.61 1.30
C VAL A 63 10.15 27.70 1.26
N VAL A 64 10.61 27.24 2.43
CA VAL A 64 11.73 26.29 2.51
C VAL A 64 11.37 24.96 1.85
N ALA A 65 10.15 24.46 2.07
CA ALA A 65 9.65 23.25 1.43
C ALA A 65 9.67 23.36 -0.10
N GLU A 66 9.16 24.46 -0.67
CA GLU A 66 9.19 24.70 -2.12
C GLU A 66 10.61 24.72 -2.70
N VAL A 67 11.56 25.37 -2.01
CA VAL A 67 12.97 25.37 -2.43
C VAL A 67 13.58 23.97 -2.42
N LEU A 68 13.29 23.19 -1.38
CA LEU A 68 13.76 21.80 -1.29
C LEU A 68 13.10 20.91 -2.35
N TRP A 69 11.82 21.12 -2.65
CA TRP A 69 11.13 20.42 -3.73
C TRP A 69 11.75 20.72 -5.09
N PHE A 70 12.08 21.98 -5.38
CA PHE A 70 12.78 22.33 -6.61
C PHE A 70 14.15 21.65 -6.71
N ARG A 71 14.90 21.61 -5.60
CA ARG A 71 16.18 20.87 -5.55
C ARG A 71 15.99 19.37 -5.74
N ALA A 72 14.97 18.79 -5.12
CA ALA A 72 14.63 17.38 -5.23
C ALA A 72 14.29 17.01 -6.69
N HIS A 73 13.48 17.83 -7.37
CA HIS A 73 13.16 17.64 -8.79
C HIS A 73 14.43 17.64 -9.66
N ARG A 74 15.34 18.59 -9.46
CA ARG A 74 16.60 18.64 -10.21
C ARG A 74 17.50 17.43 -9.96
N LEU A 75 17.57 16.94 -8.73
CA LEU A 75 18.34 15.74 -8.40
C LEU A 75 17.72 14.49 -9.04
N GLN A 76 16.40 14.40 -9.07
CA GLN A 76 15.67 13.32 -9.74
C GLN A 76 15.91 13.33 -11.25
N GLU A 77 15.78 14.49 -11.93
CA GLU A 77 16.08 14.62 -13.36
C GLU A 77 17.52 14.21 -13.70
N ALA A 78 18.46 14.50 -12.79
CA ALA A 78 19.86 14.11 -12.92
C ALA A 78 20.16 12.66 -12.49
N GLY A 79 19.18 11.89 -12.02
CA GLY A 79 19.37 10.52 -11.53
C GLY A 79 20.18 10.40 -10.22
N ARG A 80 20.35 11.49 -9.47
CA ARG A 80 21.18 11.56 -8.24
C ARG A 80 20.39 11.15 -7.00
N TYR A 81 19.82 9.94 -7.00
CA TYR A 81 18.88 9.49 -5.97
C TYR A 81 19.50 9.37 -4.56
N LEU A 82 20.78 9.03 -4.42
CA LEU A 82 21.42 8.97 -3.10
C LEU A 82 21.50 10.34 -2.42
N GLU A 83 21.66 11.41 -3.20
CA GLU A 83 21.63 12.79 -2.68
C GLU A 83 20.20 13.26 -2.41
N LEU A 84 19.24 12.78 -3.20
CA LEU A 84 17.83 13.03 -2.98
C LEU A 84 17.37 12.49 -1.62
N VAL A 85 17.84 11.31 -1.21
CA VAL A 85 17.54 10.72 0.11
C VAL A 85 17.95 11.64 1.26
N GLN A 86 19.03 12.43 1.12
CA GLN A 86 19.47 13.37 2.15
C GLN A 86 18.47 14.53 2.37
N LEU A 87 17.58 14.77 1.40
CA LEU A 87 16.52 15.78 1.49
C LEU A 87 15.20 15.19 2.00
N ALA A 88 15.03 13.87 1.97
CA ALA A 88 13.78 13.20 2.29
C ALA A 88 13.27 13.53 3.71
N ASP A 89 14.18 13.50 4.68
CA ASP A 89 13.89 13.82 6.08
C ASP A 89 13.40 15.27 6.22
N TRP A 90 14.04 16.21 5.55
CA TRP A 90 13.63 17.61 5.59
C TRP A 90 12.27 17.83 4.92
N LEU A 91 12.03 17.21 3.75
CA LEU A 91 10.76 17.34 3.04
C LEU A 91 9.58 16.80 3.87
N THR A 92 9.77 15.65 4.51
CA THR A 92 8.74 15.05 5.39
C THR A 92 8.58 15.79 6.71
N MET A 93 9.63 16.39 7.27
CA MET A 93 9.55 17.20 8.49
C MET A 93 8.95 18.59 8.27
N LEU A 94 9.11 19.21 7.10
CA LEU A 94 8.61 20.56 6.83
C LEU A 94 7.09 20.60 6.63
N ASP A 95 6.53 19.53 6.09
CA ASP A 95 5.09 19.32 6.00
C ASP A 95 4.69 17.85 6.22
N PRO A 96 4.64 17.39 7.48
CA PRO A 96 4.38 15.98 7.80
C PRO A 96 2.97 15.53 7.42
N HIS A 97 2.03 16.45 7.17
CA HIS A 97 0.68 16.12 6.73
C HIS A 97 0.53 16.10 5.19
N ALA A 98 1.58 16.45 4.44
CA ALA A 98 1.62 16.29 3.00
C ALA A 98 1.95 14.83 2.64
N SER A 99 0.91 14.01 2.48
CA SER A 99 1.03 12.58 2.19
C SER A 99 1.92 12.27 0.97
N GLU A 100 1.91 13.16 -0.02
CA GLU A 100 2.69 13.11 -1.24
C GLU A 100 4.19 13.02 -0.95
N ALA A 101 4.68 13.73 0.05
CA ALA A 101 6.10 13.71 0.43
C ALA A 101 6.52 12.32 0.93
N TRP A 102 5.67 11.67 1.73
CA TRP A 102 5.92 10.32 2.24
C TRP A 102 5.92 9.30 1.11
N VAL A 103 4.91 9.34 0.24
CA VAL A 103 4.83 8.47 -0.94
C VAL A 103 6.05 8.65 -1.83
N TYR A 104 6.38 9.89 -2.18
CA TYR A 104 7.51 10.23 -3.03
C TYR A 104 8.83 9.67 -2.49
N ASN A 105 9.12 9.93 -1.21
CA ASN A 105 10.36 9.48 -0.60
C ASN A 105 10.41 7.96 -0.48
N ALA A 106 9.31 7.31 -0.07
CA ALA A 106 9.24 5.87 0.03
C ALA A 106 9.45 5.18 -1.34
N TRP A 107 8.88 5.75 -2.40
CA TRP A 107 9.09 5.30 -3.77
C TRP A 107 10.56 5.45 -4.20
N ASN A 108 11.19 6.58 -3.88
CA ASN A 108 12.61 6.76 -4.16
C ASN A 108 13.49 5.73 -3.47
N LEU A 109 13.21 5.40 -2.20
CA LEU A 109 13.93 4.35 -1.49
C LEU A 109 13.69 2.98 -2.13
N ALA A 110 12.43 2.58 -2.27
CA ALA A 110 12.06 1.24 -2.67
C ALA A 110 12.29 0.96 -4.16
N TYR A 111 12.20 1.95 -5.05
CA TYR A 111 12.30 1.74 -6.50
C TYR A 111 13.56 2.31 -7.11
N ASN A 112 13.95 3.54 -6.77
CA ASN A 112 15.05 4.21 -7.47
C ASN A 112 16.41 3.91 -6.84
N VAL A 113 16.54 4.05 -5.52
CA VAL A 113 17.79 3.78 -4.81
C VAL A 113 18.07 2.28 -4.74
N SER A 114 17.05 1.47 -4.48
CA SER A 114 17.23 0.02 -4.33
C SER A 114 17.86 -0.61 -5.58
N VAL A 115 17.41 -0.25 -6.79
CA VAL A 115 17.92 -0.85 -8.03
C VAL A 115 19.36 -0.42 -8.36
N MET A 116 19.85 0.67 -7.76
CA MET A 116 21.26 1.06 -7.84
C MET A 116 22.17 0.14 -7.02
N MET A 117 21.62 -0.63 -6.09
CA MET A 117 22.39 -1.57 -5.29
C MET A 117 22.67 -2.84 -6.08
N ALA A 118 23.95 -3.22 -6.09
CA ALA A 118 24.41 -4.44 -6.74
C ALA A 118 24.01 -5.71 -5.96
N ARG A 119 24.07 -5.64 -4.63
CA ARG A 119 23.81 -6.78 -3.75
C ARG A 119 22.33 -6.89 -3.37
N PRO A 120 21.69 -8.07 -3.48
CA PRO A 120 20.27 -8.26 -3.14
C PRO A 120 19.92 -7.85 -1.70
N GLU A 121 20.82 -8.05 -0.74
CA GLU A 121 20.62 -7.68 0.66
C GLU A 121 20.61 -6.15 0.88
N ASP A 122 21.47 -5.42 0.18
CA ASP A 122 21.47 -3.96 0.24
C ASP A 122 20.23 -3.40 -0.47
N ARG A 123 19.82 -4.02 -1.57
CA ARG A 123 18.58 -3.69 -2.25
C ARG A 123 17.36 -3.91 -1.34
N LEU A 124 17.30 -5.06 -0.67
CA LEU A 124 16.26 -5.40 0.30
C LEU A 124 16.17 -4.34 1.40
N ARG A 125 17.29 -3.91 1.99
CA ARG A 125 17.31 -2.86 3.03
C ARG A 125 16.60 -1.59 2.57
N TRP A 126 16.86 -1.12 1.35
CA TRP A 126 16.19 0.07 0.82
C TRP A 126 14.69 -0.15 0.55
N VAL A 127 14.29 -1.34 0.08
CA VAL A 127 12.87 -1.71 -0.05
C VAL A 127 12.18 -1.68 1.31
N GLN A 128 12.81 -2.26 2.33
CA GLN A 128 12.29 -2.25 3.69
C GLN A 128 12.20 -0.84 4.27
N ASN A 129 13.20 0.01 4.01
CA ASN A 129 13.17 1.40 4.44
C ASN A 129 12.00 2.17 3.79
N GLY A 130 11.71 1.93 2.51
CA GLY A 130 10.55 2.51 1.84
C GLY A 130 9.22 2.05 2.46
N ILE A 131 9.08 0.75 2.73
CA ILE A 131 7.88 0.20 3.40
C ILE A 131 7.74 0.79 4.82
N ALA A 132 8.82 0.78 5.61
CA ALA A 132 8.83 1.30 6.97
C ALA A 132 8.50 2.80 7.00
N LEU A 133 9.02 3.60 6.04
CA LEU A 133 8.73 5.02 5.96
C LEU A 133 7.23 5.29 5.81
N LEU A 134 6.52 4.55 4.95
CA LEU A 134 5.05 4.71 4.85
C LEU A 134 4.33 4.17 6.07
N ARG A 135 4.70 2.95 6.50
CA ARG A 135 4.00 2.20 7.54
C ARG A 135 4.14 2.81 8.92
N ASP A 136 5.35 3.23 9.28
CA ASP A 136 5.70 3.65 10.63
C ASP A 136 5.61 5.17 10.80
N GLU A 137 5.94 5.94 9.77
CA GLU A 137 6.00 7.41 9.84
C GLU A 137 4.86 8.07 9.06
N GLY A 138 4.68 7.73 7.78
CA GLY A 138 3.64 8.30 6.93
C GLY A 138 2.23 8.13 7.53
N LEU A 139 1.88 6.89 7.92
CA LEU A 139 0.62 6.57 8.58
C LEU A 139 0.51 7.16 9.99
N ARG A 140 1.63 7.36 10.70
CA ARG A 140 1.62 8.02 12.01
C ARG A 140 1.11 9.45 11.90
N PHE A 141 1.58 10.21 10.91
CA PHE A 141 1.14 11.59 10.69
C PHE A 141 -0.15 11.71 9.88
N ASN A 142 -0.49 10.70 9.08
CA ASN A 142 -1.63 10.71 8.17
C ASN A 142 -2.47 9.42 8.28
N PRO A 143 -3.03 9.10 9.46
CA PRO A 143 -3.66 7.80 9.72
C PRO A 143 -4.93 7.57 8.88
N ARG A 144 -5.55 8.64 8.37
CA ARG A 144 -6.77 8.61 7.57
C ARG A 144 -6.52 8.77 6.07
N GLU A 145 -5.27 8.83 5.64
CA GLU A 145 -4.96 9.00 4.23
C GLU A 145 -4.98 7.66 3.50
N ALA A 146 -6.11 7.37 2.84
CA ALA A 146 -6.32 6.11 2.12
C ALA A 146 -5.22 5.81 1.10
N ARG A 147 -4.65 6.85 0.47
CA ARG A 147 -3.57 6.68 -0.50
C ARG A 147 -2.35 5.99 0.11
N LEU A 148 -1.96 6.30 1.35
CA LEU A 148 -0.78 5.69 1.97
C LEU A 148 -0.94 4.18 2.15
N TYR A 149 -2.13 3.74 2.55
CA TYR A 149 -2.48 2.32 2.63
C TYR A 149 -2.44 1.63 1.27
N ARG A 150 -2.93 2.30 0.22
CA ARG A 150 -2.86 1.79 -1.15
C ARG A 150 -1.42 1.69 -1.66
N GLU A 151 -0.57 2.67 -1.37
CA GLU A 151 0.84 2.64 -1.77
C GLU A 151 1.61 1.53 -1.03
N LEU A 152 1.32 1.31 0.25
CA LEU A 152 1.81 0.12 0.98
C LEU A 152 1.38 -1.18 0.29
N ALA A 153 0.10 -1.28 -0.08
CA ALA A 153 -0.41 -2.44 -0.79
C ALA A 153 0.31 -2.65 -2.14
N TRP A 154 0.57 -1.57 -2.87
CA TRP A 154 1.33 -1.60 -4.11
C TRP A 154 2.78 -2.07 -3.89
N PHE A 155 3.46 -1.62 -2.83
CA PHE A 155 4.83 -2.07 -2.52
C PHE A 155 4.87 -3.58 -2.29
N TYR A 156 3.93 -4.12 -1.52
CA TYR A 156 3.85 -5.56 -1.32
C TYR A 156 3.50 -6.30 -2.61
N GLN A 157 2.50 -5.85 -3.36
CA GLN A 157 2.07 -6.55 -4.57
C GLN A 157 3.14 -6.51 -5.67
N ASN A 158 3.63 -5.31 -6.00
CA ASN A 158 4.48 -5.07 -7.17
C ASN A 158 5.97 -5.19 -6.85
N LYS A 159 6.46 -4.54 -5.78
CA LYS A 159 7.91 -4.56 -5.47
C LYS A 159 8.34 -5.88 -4.86
N VAL A 160 7.58 -6.41 -3.90
CA VAL A 160 7.91 -7.65 -3.18
C VAL A 160 7.34 -8.88 -3.88
N GLY A 161 6.07 -8.83 -4.31
CA GLY A 161 5.33 -9.97 -4.83
C GLY A 161 5.62 -10.36 -6.27
N ASP A 162 5.93 -9.38 -7.14
CA ASP A 162 6.20 -9.61 -8.56
C ASP A 162 7.61 -10.20 -8.80
N ALA A 163 7.97 -10.45 -10.06
CA ALA A 163 9.28 -10.91 -10.51
C ALA A 163 10.02 -9.88 -11.38
N LEU A 164 9.52 -8.63 -11.44
CA LEU A 164 10.11 -7.56 -12.26
C LEU A 164 11.51 -7.12 -11.78
N ASP A 165 11.79 -7.26 -10.49
CA ASP A 165 13.09 -6.93 -9.89
C ASP A 165 13.94 -8.20 -9.78
N THR A 166 15.18 -8.18 -10.29
CA THR A 166 16.07 -9.36 -10.24
C THR A 166 16.37 -9.88 -8.83
N ALA A 167 16.19 -9.06 -7.79
CA ALA A 167 16.34 -9.46 -6.39
C ALA A 167 15.03 -9.89 -5.72
N HIS A 168 13.93 -10.04 -6.46
CA HIS A 168 12.60 -10.28 -5.89
C HIS A 168 12.55 -11.48 -4.92
N LEU A 169 13.33 -12.54 -5.18
CA LEU A 169 13.39 -13.71 -4.29
C LEU A 169 13.94 -13.34 -2.91
N ALA A 170 14.92 -12.44 -2.82
CA ALA A 170 15.43 -11.98 -1.53
C ALA A 170 14.33 -11.32 -0.69
N TYR A 171 13.45 -10.53 -1.31
CA TYR A 171 12.34 -9.88 -0.63
C TYR A 171 11.28 -10.88 -0.16
N LYS A 172 10.95 -11.83 -1.05
CA LYS A 172 9.98 -12.90 -0.80
C LYS A 172 10.42 -13.79 0.35
N PHE A 173 11.68 -14.26 0.35
CA PHE A 173 12.23 -15.05 1.46
C PHE A 173 12.33 -14.25 2.75
N HIS A 174 12.71 -12.96 2.67
CA HIS A 174 12.75 -12.12 3.86
C HIS A 174 11.36 -12.01 4.51
N LEU A 175 10.33 -11.68 3.73
CA LEU A 175 8.96 -11.58 4.22
C LEU A 175 8.47 -12.92 4.79
N ALA A 176 8.63 -14.01 4.03
CA ALA A 176 8.20 -15.32 4.47
C ALA A 176 8.92 -15.77 5.75
N GLY A 177 10.21 -15.49 5.88
CA GLY A 177 10.99 -15.77 7.08
C GLY A 177 10.56 -14.95 8.31
N GLN A 178 10.18 -13.68 8.12
CA GLN A 178 9.62 -12.86 9.20
C GLN A 178 8.28 -13.41 9.71
N LEU A 179 7.44 -13.93 8.81
CA LEU A 179 6.09 -14.39 9.15
C LEU A 179 6.03 -15.87 9.56
N ALA A 180 7.00 -16.70 9.17
CA ALA A 180 7.03 -18.14 9.49
C ALA A 180 6.80 -18.47 10.98
N PRO A 181 7.35 -17.72 11.96
CA PRO A 181 7.08 -17.97 13.38
C PRO A 181 5.65 -17.63 13.83
N CYS A 182 4.93 -16.80 13.07
CA CYS A 182 3.62 -16.24 13.43
C CYS A 182 2.45 -16.95 12.73
N VAL A 183 2.72 -17.96 11.91
CA VAL A 183 1.72 -18.64 11.06
C VAL A 183 1.73 -20.15 11.26
N ASN A 184 0.63 -20.82 10.95
CA ASN A 184 0.55 -22.27 10.89
C ASN A 184 1.30 -22.82 9.67
N ALA A 185 1.44 -24.15 9.57
CA ALA A 185 2.13 -24.78 8.44
C ALA A 185 1.54 -24.40 7.07
N ASP A 186 0.22 -24.18 7.04
CA ASP A 186 -0.53 -23.77 5.85
C ASP A 186 -0.46 -22.25 5.59
N GLY A 187 0.18 -21.47 6.46
CA GLY A 187 0.39 -20.03 6.32
C GLY A 187 -0.67 -19.13 6.96
N THR A 188 -1.74 -19.72 7.52
CA THR A 188 -2.77 -18.97 8.27
C THR A 188 -2.23 -18.44 9.59
N LEU A 189 -2.85 -17.42 10.16
CA LEU A 189 -2.45 -16.81 11.42
C LEU A 189 -2.41 -17.85 12.56
N ARG A 190 -1.29 -17.89 13.27
CA ARG A 190 -1.17 -18.63 14.54
C ARG A 190 -1.41 -17.66 15.68
N ASP A 191 -2.63 -17.63 16.20
CA ASP A 191 -3.04 -16.64 17.21
C ASP A 191 -2.54 -17.00 18.62
N THR A 192 -1.31 -16.61 18.93
CA THR A 192 -0.66 -16.77 20.24
C THR A 192 -0.12 -15.43 20.73
N PRO A 193 0.07 -15.23 22.04
CA PRO A 193 0.69 -14.00 22.56
C PRO A 193 2.02 -13.68 21.89
N GLU A 194 2.86 -14.68 21.64
CA GLU A 194 4.16 -14.52 20.99
C GLU A 194 4.03 -14.05 19.54
N SER A 195 3.11 -14.65 18.78
CA SER A 195 2.79 -14.20 17.42
C SER A 195 2.28 -12.76 17.43
N ARG A 196 1.36 -12.41 18.34
CA ARG A 196 0.79 -11.06 18.45
C ARG A 196 1.87 -10.02 18.72
N THR A 197 2.80 -10.29 19.64
CA THR A 197 3.93 -9.38 19.91
C THR A 197 4.83 -9.20 18.68
N ARG A 198 5.16 -10.28 17.97
CA ARG A 198 5.98 -10.21 16.74
C ARG A 198 5.27 -9.42 15.63
N LEU A 199 3.99 -9.69 15.42
CA LEU A 199 3.17 -9.01 14.41
C LEU A 199 3.01 -7.52 14.73
N ALA A 200 2.82 -7.15 15.99
CA ALA A 200 2.77 -5.76 16.42
C ALA A 200 4.06 -4.99 16.07
N GLY A 201 5.23 -5.64 16.21
CA GLY A 201 6.52 -5.09 15.77
C GLY A 201 6.63 -4.88 14.25
N LEU A 202 5.82 -5.59 13.46
CA LEU A 202 5.69 -5.41 12.01
C LEU A 202 4.53 -4.46 11.63
N ARG A 203 3.85 -3.85 12.62
CA ARG A 203 2.59 -3.09 12.49
C ARG A 203 1.45 -3.90 11.86
N LEU A 204 1.43 -5.19 12.12
CA LEU A 204 0.34 -6.08 11.75
C LEU A 204 -0.52 -6.36 12.98
N ASP A 205 -1.81 -6.09 12.85
CA ASP A 205 -2.82 -6.36 13.86
C ASP A 205 -3.40 -7.75 13.62
N ALA A 206 -3.21 -8.65 14.60
CA ALA A 206 -3.65 -10.03 14.54
C ALA A 206 -5.18 -10.17 14.42
N ASP A 207 -5.95 -9.27 15.05
CA ASP A 207 -7.42 -9.31 14.98
C ASP A 207 -7.90 -8.88 13.58
N ARG A 208 -7.23 -7.89 12.97
CA ARG A 208 -7.47 -7.52 11.57
C ARG A 208 -7.08 -8.66 10.61
N MET A 209 -5.96 -9.34 10.84
CA MET A 209 -5.55 -10.51 10.06
C MET A 209 -6.59 -11.64 10.16
N ALA A 210 -7.03 -11.98 11.37
CA ALA A 210 -8.07 -12.99 11.60
C ALA A 210 -9.42 -12.61 10.96
N ALA A 211 -9.79 -11.32 10.97
CA ALA A 211 -10.99 -10.84 10.31
C ALA A 211 -10.91 -11.01 8.77
N LEU A 212 -9.74 -10.80 8.18
CA LEU A 212 -9.53 -11.03 6.75
C LEU A 212 -9.61 -12.51 6.39
N GLU A 213 -9.05 -13.39 7.22
CA GLU A 213 -9.19 -14.83 6.99
C GLU A 213 -10.64 -15.30 7.09
N ARG A 214 -11.43 -14.76 8.04
CA ARG A 214 -12.87 -15.03 8.12
C ARG A 214 -13.63 -14.51 6.90
N ARG A 215 -13.22 -13.37 6.34
CA ARG A 215 -13.89 -12.75 5.19
C ARG A 215 -13.56 -13.42 3.86
N PHE A 216 -12.28 -13.71 3.62
CA PHE A 216 -11.80 -14.15 2.32
C PHE A 216 -11.43 -15.63 2.27
N GLY A 217 -11.29 -16.29 3.41
CA GLY A 217 -10.72 -17.63 3.52
C GLY A 217 -9.24 -17.60 3.96
N PRO A 218 -8.61 -18.79 4.05
CA PRO A 218 -7.27 -18.92 4.63
C PRO A 218 -6.22 -18.21 3.78
N LEU A 219 -5.73 -17.06 4.25
CA LEU A 219 -4.65 -16.30 3.62
C LEU A 219 -3.30 -16.85 4.09
N ASP A 220 -2.36 -17.04 3.16
CA ASP A 220 -0.99 -17.38 3.52
C ASP A 220 -0.19 -16.09 3.77
N TRP A 221 0.05 -15.76 5.04
CA TRP A 221 0.72 -14.51 5.41
C TRP A 221 2.21 -14.47 5.07
N ARG A 222 2.80 -15.59 4.62
CA ARG A 222 4.18 -15.61 4.10
C ARG A 222 4.27 -14.97 2.71
N LEU A 223 3.15 -14.80 2.01
CA LEU A 223 3.08 -14.25 0.66
C LEU A 223 2.71 -12.77 0.66
N ALA A 224 3.36 -12.00 -0.22
CA ALA A 224 3.16 -10.56 -0.31
C ALA A 224 1.73 -10.16 -0.71
N HIS A 225 1.00 -11.00 -1.43
CA HIS A 225 -0.40 -10.74 -1.78
C HIS A 225 -1.31 -10.57 -0.55
N SER A 226 -1.11 -11.36 0.51
CA SER A 226 -1.86 -11.24 1.76
C SER A 226 -1.62 -9.89 2.44
N HIS A 227 -0.38 -9.39 2.41
CA HIS A 227 -0.04 -8.07 2.94
C HIS A 227 -0.61 -6.94 2.08
N ALA A 228 -0.63 -7.10 0.76
CA ALA A 228 -1.26 -6.14 -0.13
C ALA A 228 -2.77 -6.00 0.16
N ILE A 229 -3.46 -7.15 0.33
CA ILE A 229 -4.87 -7.18 0.73
C ILE A 229 -5.06 -6.51 2.09
N TYR A 230 -4.21 -6.84 3.07
CA TYR A 230 -4.28 -6.29 4.42
C TYR A 230 -4.22 -4.77 4.43
N TRP A 231 -3.22 -4.16 3.79
CA TRP A 231 -3.10 -2.70 3.76
C TRP A 231 -4.22 -2.05 2.94
N ALA A 232 -4.55 -2.60 1.76
CA ALA A 232 -5.60 -2.03 0.91
C ALA A 232 -7.00 -2.04 1.56
N ILE A 233 -7.33 -3.08 2.34
CA ILE A 233 -8.59 -3.14 3.08
C ILE A 233 -8.68 -2.02 4.13
N GLN A 234 -7.59 -1.73 4.82
CA GLN A 234 -7.57 -0.62 5.80
C GLN A 234 -7.76 0.72 5.10
N GLY A 235 -7.13 0.92 3.94
CA GLY A 235 -7.35 2.12 3.13
C GLY A 235 -8.82 2.35 2.78
N LEU A 236 -9.60 1.28 2.57
CA LEU A 236 -11.04 1.37 2.28
C LEU A 236 -11.89 1.92 3.44
N GLU A 237 -11.40 1.93 4.67
CA GLU A 237 -12.06 2.57 5.82
C GLU A 237 -12.11 4.10 5.68
N HIS A 238 -11.21 4.68 4.86
CA HIS A 238 -11.07 6.12 4.69
C HIS A 238 -11.26 6.59 3.24
N ALA A 239 -11.17 5.67 2.28
CA ALA A 239 -11.21 6.01 0.86
C ALA A 239 -12.61 6.43 0.39
N THR A 240 -12.66 7.48 -0.43
CA THR A 240 -13.87 7.97 -1.11
C THR A 240 -13.61 8.18 -2.61
N GLY A 241 -14.69 8.29 -3.40
CA GLY A 241 -14.60 8.61 -4.82
C GLY A 241 -13.62 7.75 -5.62
N HIS A 242 -12.73 8.39 -6.37
CA HIS A 242 -11.72 7.70 -7.19
C HIS A 242 -10.74 6.87 -6.35
N GLU A 243 -10.29 7.39 -5.20
CA GLU A 243 -9.34 6.71 -4.33
C GLU A 243 -9.94 5.40 -3.78
N ARG A 244 -11.27 5.37 -3.56
CA ARG A 244 -11.98 4.15 -3.16
C ARG A 244 -11.94 3.06 -4.23
N LEU A 245 -12.12 3.42 -5.50
CA LEU A 245 -11.95 2.49 -6.62
C LEU A 245 -10.50 1.98 -6.68
N MET A 246 -9.51 2.86 -6.49
CA MET A 246 -8.10 2.49 -6.51
C MET A 246 -7.75 1.54 -5.35
N CYS A 247 -8.27 1.78 -4.14
CA CYS A 247 -8.11 0.89 -2.99
C CYS A 247 -8.81 -0.46 -3.23
N ARG A 248 -10.04 -0.48 -3.78
CA ARG A 248 -10.71 -1.73 -4.15
C ARG A 248 -9.89 -2.53 -5.16
N ARG A 249 -9.25 -1.85 -6.13
CA ARG A 249 -8.32 -2.48 -7.07
C ARG A 249 -7.10 -3.09 -6.39
N ALA A 250 -6.50 -2.37 -5.45
CA ALA A 250 -5.39 -2.89 -4.65
C ALA A 250 -5.78 -4.08 -3.76
N VAL A 251 -7.08 -4.28 -3.48
CA VAL A 251 -7.58 -5.52 -2.85
C VAL A 251 -7.79 -6.63 -3.88
N TYR A 252 -8.59 -6.39 -4.92
CA TYR A 252 -9.00 -7.49 -5.80
C TYR A 252 -7.84 -8.05 -6.61
N GLN A 253 -6.90 -7.22 -7.09
CA GLN A 253 -5.80 -7.73 -7.92
C GLN A 253 -4.96 -8.83 -7.21
N PRO A 254 -4.40 -8.60 -6.00
CA PRO A 254 -3.68 -9.64 -5.29
C PRO A 254 -4.60 -10.78 -4.83
N LEU A 255 -5.88 -10.51 -4.54
CA LEU A 255 -6.84 -11.54 -4.16
C LEU A 255 -7.12 -12.53 -5.32
N LEU A 256 -7.31 -12.03 -6.54
CA LEU A 256 -7.50 -12.87 -7.73
C LEU A 256 -6.24 -13.69 -8.04
N LEU A 257 -5.04 -13.11 -7.92
CA LEU A 257 -3.77 -13.82 -8.09
C LEU A 257 -3.59 -14.93 -7.04
N SER A 258 -4.03 -14.68 -5.81
CA SER A 258 -3.94 -15.63 -4.70
C SER A 258 -4.80 -16.89 -4.94
N VAL A 259 -5.83 -16.83 -5.78
CA VAL A 259 -6.57 -18.04 -6.18
C VAL A 259 -5.64 -19.04 -6.89
N PHE A 260 -4.70 -18.54 -7.69
CA PHE A 260 -3.81 -19.36 -8.51
C PHE A 260 -2.43 -19.59 -7.88
N THR A 261 -2.00 -18.74 -6.95
CA THR A 261 -0.63 -18.75 -6.37
C THR A 261 -0.58 -18.39 -4.88
N GLY A 262 -1.70 -18.46 -4.16
CA GLY A 262 -1.86 -17.94 -2.80
C GLY A 262 -1.50 -18.89 -1.66
N ARG A 263 -0.74 -19.95 -1.91
CA ARG A 263 -0.10 -20.80 -0.88
C ARG A 263 1.39 -20.86 -1.11
N PHE A 264 2.20 -20.69 -0.07
CA PHE A 264 3.61 -20.98 -0.10
C PHE A 264 3.81 -22.49 0.04
N SER A 265 4.39 -23.11 -0.99
CA SER A 265 4.67 -24.55 -1.05
C SER A 265 6.18 -24.84 -1.17
N GLY A 266 7.01 -23.80 -1.03
CA GLY A 266 8.46 -23.90 -1.04
C GLY A 266 9.05 -24.30 0.31
N ASP A 267 10.38 -24.21 0.39
CA ASP A 267 11.15 -24.51 1.58
C ASP A 267 12.08 -23.33 1.89
N LEU A 268 11.86 -22.68 3.04
CA LEU A 268 12.66 -21.54 3.49
C LEU A 268 14.08 -21.94 3.87
N ALA A 269 14.29 -23.12 4.45
CA ALA A 269 15.60 -23.60 4.86
C ALA A 269 16.44 -23.98 3.63
N ALA A 270 15.82 -24.62 2.64
CA ALA A 270 16.47 -24.98 1.39
C ALA A 270 16.54 -23.83 0.35
N GLN A 271 16.04 -22.63 0.70
CA GLN A 271 15.94 -21.48 -0.22
C GLN A 271 15.24 -21.82 -1.55
N SER A 272 14.22 -22.66 -1.49
CA SER A 272 13.37 -23.03 -2.63
C SER A 272 12.07 -22.25 -2.60
N TRP A 273 11.83 -21.41 -3.60
CA TRP A 273 10.60 -20.60 -3.69
C TRP A 273 9.61 -21.25 -4.64
N GLN A 274 8.48 -21.70 -4.10
CA GLN A 274 7.37 -22.25 -4.87
C GLN A 274 6.05 -21.80 -4.27
N THR A 275 5.04 -21.66 -5.14
CA THR A 275 3.68 -21.35 -4.73
C THR A 275 2.70 -22.34 -5.35
N ALA A 276 1.56 -22.51 -4.68
CA ALA A 276 0.46 -23.35 -5.11
C ALA A 276 -0.86 -22.56 -5.12
N PRO A 277 -1.88 -23.04 -5.86
CA PRO A 277 -3.22 -22.45 -5.84
C PRO A 277 -3.87 -22.42 -4.45
N ASN A 278 -4.75 -21.45 -4.23
CA ASN A 278 -5.59 -21.36 -3.04
C ASN A 278 -7.08 -21.30 -3.46
N PRO A 279 -7.69 -22.44 -3.78
CA PRO A 279 -9.05 -22.49 -4.32
C PRO A 279 -10.12 -21.99 -3.33
N ALA A 280 -9.82 -21.99 -2.03
CA ALA A 280 -10.71 -21.47 -1.00
C ALA A 280 -11.00 -19.96 -1.17
N LEU A 281 -10.10 -19.22 -1.83
CA LEU A 281 -10.27 -17.78 -2.07
C LEU A 281 -11.15 -17.48 -3.31
N ALA A 282 -11.49 -18.47 -4.13
CA ALA A 282 -12.09 -18.23 -5.44
C ALA A 282 -13.48 -17.58 -5.38
N LEU A 283 -14.37 -18.07 -4.51
CA LEU A 283 -15.71 -17.49 -4.35
C LEU A 283 -15.65 -16.12 -3.65
N PRO A 284 -14.91 -15.93 -2.55
CA PRO A 284 -14.77 -14.61 -1.94
C PRO A 284 -14.13 -13.58 -2.88
N ALA A 285 -13.18 -13.98 -3.73
CA ALA A 285 -12.61 -13.13 -4.76
C ALA A 285 -13.65 -12.71 -5.81
N ALA A 286 -14.47 -13.66 -6.28
CA ALA A 286 -15.57 -13.37 -7.19
C ALA A 286 -16.60 -12.41 -6.58
N ASP A 287 -16.96 -12.64 -5.31
CA ASP A 287 -17.95 -11.82 -4.59
C ASP A 287 -17.42 -10.40 -4.36
N PHE A 288 -16.16 -10.24 -3.97
CA PHE A 288 -15.54 -8.91 -3.82
C PHE A 288 -15.43 -8.16 -5.15
N LEU A 289 -15.16 -8.88 -6.24
CA LEU A 289 -15.12 -8.29 -7.59
C LEU A 289 -16.52 -7.87 -8.05
N ALA A 290 -17.55 -8.67 -7.76
CA ALA A 290 -18.94 -8.33 -8.04
C ALA A 290 -19.42 -7.12 -7.21
N GLU A 291 -19.05 -7.03 -5.93
CA GLU A 291 -19.25 -5.82 -5.11
C GLU A 291 -18.59 -4.60 -5.74
N THR A 292 -17.33 -4.73 -6.17
CA THR A 292 -16.58 -3.65 -6.83
C THR A 292 -17.28 -3.19 -8.10
N TYR A 293 -17.77 -4.13 -8.92
CA TYR A 293 -18.48 -3.83 -10.16
C TYR A 293 -19.84 -3.16 -9.90
N ARG A 294 -20.58 -3.59 -8.88
CA ARG A 294 -21.84 -2.93 -8.47
C ARG A 294 -21.61 -1.49 -8.03
N GLU A 295 -20.50 -1.24 -7.32
CA GLU A 295 -20.16 0.09 -6.83
C GLU A 295 -19.60 1.00 -7.94
N PHE A 296 -18.78 0.44 -8.84
CA PHE A 296 -18.12 1.17 -9.93
C PHE A 296 -18.31 0.46 -11.28
N PRO A 297 -19.53 0.50 -11.85
CA PRO A 297 -19.83 -0.19 -13.10
C PRO A 297 -19.03 0.40 -14.26
N SER A 298 -18.25 -0.45 -14.93
CA SER A 298 -17.51 -0.07 -16.15
C SER A 298 -17.24 -1.28 -17.05
N ALA A 299 -17.07 -1.03 -18.35
CA ALA A 299 -16.73 -2.09 -19.32
C ALA A 299 -15.41 -2.80 -18.96
N ASN A 300 -14.44 -2.05 -18.45
CA ASN A 300 -13.15 -2.59 -17.99
C ASN A 300 -13.33 -3.54 -16.81
N MET A 301 -14.09 -3.13 -15.78
CA MET A 301 -14.32 -3.97 -14.60
C MET A 301 -15.11 -5.24 -14.95
N ARG A 302 -16.12 -5.14 -15.83
CA ARG A 302 -16.82 -6.31 -16.36
C ARG A 302 -15.88 -7.27 -17.08
N THR A 303 -14.95 -6.72 -17.89
CA THR A 303 -13.96 -7.54 -18.60
C THR A 303 -13.02 -8.27 -17.63
N VAL A 304 -12.53 -7.59 -16.59
CA VAL A 304 -11.72 -8.22 -15.54
C VAL A 304 -12.49 -9.36 -14.86
N ALA A 305 -13.76 -9.12 -14.51
CA ALA A 305 -14.60 -10.12 -13.87
C ALA A 305 -14.86 -11.34 -14.76
N LEU A 306 -15.21 -11.13 -16.03
CA LEU A 306 -15.41 -12.22 -16.98
C LEU A 306 -14.12 -13.05 -17.17
N ARG A 307 -12.96 -12.39 -17.36
CA ARG A 307 -11.67 -13.08 -17.51
C ARG A 307 -11.33 -13.92 -16.29
N PHE A 308 -11.48 -13.34 -15.10
CA PHE A 308 -11.24 -14.08 -13.86
C PHE A 308 -12.17 -15.27 -13.72
N LEU A 309 -13.48 -15.08 -13.88
CA LEU A 309 -14.45 -16.16 -13.69
C LEU A 309 -14.26 -17.29 -14.71
N THR A 310 -13.96 -16.96 -15.98
CA THR A 310 -13.64 -17.97 -17.01
C THR A 310 -12.42 -18.79 -16.61
N ARG A 311 -11.32 -18.11 -16.27
CA ARG A 311 -10.07 -18.78 -15.88
C ARG A 311 -10.25 -19.60 -14.61
N ALA A 312 -10.83 -19.03 -13.56
CA ALA A 312 -11.04 -19.69 -12.28
C ALA A 312 -11.96 -20.91 -12.43
N THR A 313 -13.05 -20.81 -13.20
CA THR A 313 -13.93 -21.96 -13.51
C THR A 313 -13.15 -23.11 -14.12
N ARG A 314 -12.33 -22.83 -15.15
CA ARG A 314 -11.51 -23.85 -15.82
C ARG A 314 -10.48 -24.48 -14.91
N GLU A 315 -9.65 -23.67 -14.25
CA GLU A 315 -8.55 -24.16 -13.41
C GLU A 315 -9.06 -24.93 -12.19
N LEU A 316 -10.12 -24.45 -11.53
CA LEU A 316 -10.70 -25.15 -10.38
C LEU A 316 -11.37 -26.46 -10.81
N HIS A 317 -12.01 -26.52 -11.97
CA HIS A 317 -12.55 -27.78 -12.48
C HIS A 317 -11.43 -28.81 -12.76
N ARG A 318 -10.34 -28.39 -13.43
CA ARG A 318 -9.16 -29.23 -13.69
C ARG A 318 -8.51 -29.76 -12.40
N ALA A 319 -8.50 -28.95 -11.35
CA ALA A 319 -8.01 -29.32 -10.03
C ALA A 319 -9.01 -30.16 -9.19
N GLY A 320 -10.16 -30.56 -9.75
CA GLY A 320 -11.15 -31.40 -9.07
C GLY A 320 -12.17 -30.65 -8.20
N HIS A 321 -12.11 -29.31 -8.14
CA HIS A 321 -13.06 -28.45 -7.41
C HIS A 321 -14.33 -28.15 -8.22
N THR A 322 -15.00 -29.20 -8.74
CA THR A 322 -16.12 -29.08 -9.69
C THR A 322 -17.30 -28.30 -9.15
N ALA A 323 -17.66 -28.45 -7.87
CA ALA A 323 -18.76 -27.70 -7.26
C ALA A 323 -18.49 -26.19 -7.25
N THR A 324 -17.28 -25.79 -6.86
CA THR A 324 -16.85 -24.39 -6.86
C THR A 324 -16.76 -23.84 -8.28
N ALA A 325 -16.25 -24.62 -9.23
CA ALA A 325 -16.21 -24.23 -10.64
C ALA A 325 -17.62 -23.94 -11.20
N ARG A 326 -18.63 -24.75 -10.88
CA ARG A 326 -20.02 -24.48 -11.28
C ARG A 326 -20.57 -23.19 -10.69
N GLN A 327 -20.29 -22.91 -9.42
CA GLN A 327 -20.70 -21.65 -8.78
C GLN A 327 -20.02 -20.41 -9.38
N LEU A 328 -18.78 -20.53 -9.84
CA LEU A 328 -18.09 -19.46 -10.57
C LEU A 328 -18.68 -19.27 -11.96
N PHE A 329 -19.05 -20.36 -12.64
CA PHE A 329 -19.72 -20.31 -13.93
C PHE A 329 -21.10 -19.65 -13.84
N GLU A 330 -21.89 -19.92 -12.79
CA GLU A 330 -23.16 -19.23 -12.55
C GLU A 330 -22.97 -17.71 -12.41
N ARG A 331 -21.94 -17.28 -11.66
CA ARG A 331 -21.56 -15.87 -11.54
C ARG A 331 -21.09 -15.28 -12.87
N LEU A 332 -20.41 -16.05 -13.71
CA LEU A 332 -20.01 -15.65 -15.07
C LEU A 332 -21.25 -15.35 -15.91
N LEU A 333 -22.21 -16.26 -15.94
CA LEU A 333 -23.44 -16.10 -16.70
C LEU A 333 -24.24 -14.86 -16.25
N ALA A 334 -24.28 -14.61 -14.94
CA ALA A 334 -24.96 -13.44 -14.38
C ALA A 334 -24.32 -12.09 -14.77
N LEU A 335 -23.05 -12.06 -15.20
CA LEU A 335 -22.35 -10.85 -15.63
C LEU A 335 -22.40 -10.62 -17.15
N LEU A 336 -22.93 -11.56 -17.92
CA LEU A 336 -23.03 -11.40 -19.37
C LEU A 336 -24.06 -10.31 -19.74
N PRO A 337 -23.80 -9.53 -20.80
CA PRO A 337 -24.81 -8.63 -21.35
C PRO A 337 -26.06 -9.42 -21.77
N ALA A 338 -27.26 -8.84 -21.63
CA ALA A 338 -28.52 -9.49 -22.00
C ALA A 338 -28.57 -9.96 -23.47
N ALA A 339 -27.83 -9.31 -24.36
CA ALA A 339 -27.74 -9.65 -25.79
C ALA A 339 -26.69 -10.72 -26.11
N ALA A 340 -25.86 -11.14 -25.15
CA ALA A 340 -24.81 -12.13 -25.38
C ALA A 340 -25.37 -13.55 -25.31
N ARG A 341 -24.96 -14.41 -26.25
CA ARG A 341 -25.26 -15.85 -26.17
C ARG A 341 -24.43 -16.46 -25.03
N PRO A 342 -25.06 -17.09 -24.02
CA PRO A 342 -24.31 -17.68 -22.91
C PRO A 342 -23.49 -18.87 -23.40
N PRO A 343 -22.22 -18.99 -22.98
CA PRO A 343 -21.40 -20.18 -23.28
C PRO A 343 -21.95 -21.40 -22.53
N LEU A 344 -21.64 -22.61 -22.99
CA LEU A 344 -21.87 -23.82 -22.20
C LEU A 344 -20.75 -24.02 -21.19
N PHE A 345 -21.04 -24.71 -20.08
CA PHE A 345 -20.03 -25.04 -19.07
C PHE A 345 -18.86 -25.83 -19.69
N GLU A 346 -19.17 -26.79 -20.57
CA GLU A 346 -18.21 -27.62 -21.29
C GLU A 346 -17.25 -26.81 -22.17
N ASP A 347 -17.72 -25.70 -22.77
CA ASP A 347 -16.89 -24.85 -23.62
C ASP A 347 -15.87 -24.07 -22.77
N VAL A 348 -16.30 -23.59 -21.60
CA VAL A 348 -15.45 -22.82 -20.67
C VAL A 348 -14.34 -23.69 -20.08
N ILE A 349 -14.64 -24.93 -19.71
CA ILE A 349 -13.65 -25.83 -19.09
C ILE A 349 -12.65 -26.42 -20.11
N LYS A 350 -13.05 -26.59 -21.38
CA LYS A 350 -12.15 -27.04 -22.46
C LYS A 350 -11.14 -25.95 -22.82
N GLY A 351 -11.60 -24.70 -22.91
CA GLY A 351 -10.78 -23.54 -23.28
C GLY A 351 -10.38 -23.53 -24.77
N SER A 352 -10.06 -22.35 -25.30
CA SER A 352 -9.41 -22.21 -26.61
C SER A 352 -7.90 -22.03 -26.42
N GLU A 353 -7.06 -22.53 -27.35
CA GLU A 353 -5.59 -22.51 -27.25
C GLU A 353 -4.96 -21.10 -27.10
N ASN A 354 -5.73 -20.02 -27.25
CA ASN A 354 -5.26 -18.63 -27.19
C ASN A 354 -5.45 -17.91 -25.83
N ASP A 355 -5.88 -18.59 -24.76
CA ASP A 355 -6.24 -17.96 -23.48
C ASP A 355 -5.07 -17.61 -22.53
N HIS A 356 -3.82 -17.58 -23.00
CA HIS A 356 -2.63 -17.33 -22.18
C HIS A 356 -2.33 -15.84 -21.90
N ALA A 357 -3.25 -14.92 -22.17
CA ALA A 357 -3.04 -13.51 -21.82
C ALA A 357 -3.00 -13.31 -20.29
N PRO A 358 -1.98 -12.62 -19.73
CA PRO A 358 -1.97 -12.27 -18.31
C PRO A 358 -3.18 -11.37 -17.96
N LEU A 359 -3.68 -11.54 -16.73
CA LEU A 359 -4.81 -10.79 -16.16
C LEU A 359 -4.48 -9.32 -15.94
#